data_AF-A0A377CV75-F1
#
_entry.id   AF-A0A377CV75-F1
#
_cell.length_a   1.000
_cell.length_b   1.000
_cell.length_c   1.000
_cell.angle_alpha   90.00
_cell.angle_beta   90.00
_cell.angle_gamma   90.00
#
_symmetry.space_group_name_H-M   'P 1'
#
loop_
_entity.id
_entity.type
_entity.pdbx_description
1 polymer ?
#
loop_
_entity_poly.entity_id
_entity_poly.type
_entity_poly.pdbx_seq_one_letter_code
_entity_poly.pdbx_strand_id
1 'polypeptide(L)'
;MNQIDRLLTIMQRLRDPENGCPWDKEQTFATIAPYTLEETYEVLDAIAREDFDDLRGELGDLLFQVVFYAQMAQEEGRFDFNDICAAISDKLERRHPHVFADSSAENSSEVLARWEQIKPKSARRKRSIRRWTIFLVVYRL
;
A
#
# COMPACT_ATOMS: atom_id res chain seq x y z
N MET A 1 -16.96 -16.07 5.31
CA MET A 1 -16.24 -14.78 5.41
C MET A 1 -14.77 -15.10 5.54
N ASN A 2 -13.94 -14.65 4.59
CA ASN A 2 -12.49 -14.86 4.69
C ASN A 2 -11.88 -13.83 5.68
N GLN A 3 -10.56 -13.88 5.92
CA GLN A 3 -9.94 -12.95 6.88
C GLN A 3 -9.84 -11.51 6.37
N ILE A 4 -9.74 -11.28 5.06
CA ILE A 4 -9.70 -9.91 4.53
C ILE A 4 -11.06 -9.23 4.66
N ASP A 5 -12.17 -9.94 4.36
CA ASP A 5 -13.53 -9.45 4.55
C ASP A 5 -13.79 -9.08 6.02
N ARG A 6 -13.24 -9.89 6.95
CA ARG A 6 -13.32 -9.63 8.40
C ARG A 6 -12.60 -8.34 8.77
N LEU A 7 -11.39 -8.13 8.25
CA LEU A 7 -10.61 -6.91 8.51
C LEU A 7 -11.32 -5.66 7.98
N LEU A 8 -11.84 -5.70 6.75
CA LEU A 8 -12.62 -4.61 6.16
C LEU A 8 -13.88 -4.33 6.99
N THR A 9 -14.58 -5.37 7.45
CA THR A 9 -15.76 -5.23 8.31
C THR A 9 -15.40 -4.60 9.67
N ILE A 10 -14.25 -4.97 10.25
CA ILE A 10 -13.76 -4.35 11.49
C ILE A 10 -13.50 -2.87 11.26
N MET A 11 -12.77 -2.50 10.21
CA MET A 11 -12.47 -1.10 9.88
C MET A 11 -13.74 -0.27 9.69
N GLN A 12 -14.73 -0.81 8.95
CA GLN A 12 -16.03 -0.15 8.76
C GLN A 12 -16.74 0.10 10.10
N ARG A 13 -16.69 -0.87 11.03
CA ARG A 13 -17.28 -0.70 12.38
C ARG A 13 -16.52 0.31 13.23
N LEU A 14 -15.19 0.30 13.17
CA LEU A 14 -14.35 1.25 13.90
C LEU A 14 -14.64 2.69 13.47
N ARG A 15 -14.93 2.92 12.18
CA ARG A 15 -15.24 4.24 11.63
C ARG A 15 -16.74 4.50 11.40
N ASP A 16 -17.62 3.66 11.92
CA ASP A 16 -19.07 3.90 11.84
C ASP A 16 -19.42 5.27 12.45
N PRO A 17 -20.10 6.19 11.74
CA PRO A 17 -20.28 7.57 12.21
C PRO A 17 -20.91 7.67 13.61
N GLU A 18 -21.89 6.80 13.88
CA GLU A 18 -22.68 6.82 15.10
C GLU A 18 -22.02 6.02 16.22
N ASN A 19 -21.57 4.79 15.94
CA ASN A 19 -21.15 3.81 16.95
C ASN A 19 -19.65 3.51 16.93
N GLY A 20 -18.91 4.10 15.99
CA GLY A 20 -17.48 3.87 15.81
C GLY A 20 -16.63 4.47 16.93
N CYS A 21 -15.39 4.01 17.00
CA CYS A 21 -14.37 4.48 17.93
C CYS A 21 -14.10 5.98 17.70
N PRO A 22 -14.15 6.83 18.73
CA PRO A 22 -13.91 8.26 18.58
C PRO A 22 -12.56 8.60 17.94
N TRP A 23 -11.50 7.89 18.33
CA TRP A 23 -10.16 8.09 17.79
C TRP A 23 -10.08 7.69 16.31
N ASP A 24 -10.67 6.56 15.93
CA ASP A 24 -10.63 6.12 14.54
C ASP A 24 -11.39 7.09 13.64
N LYS A 25 -12.53 7.64 14.09
CA LYS A 25 -13.37 8.57 13.31
C LYS A 25 -12.69 9.91 13.01
N GLU A 26 -11.90 10.44 13.94
CA GLU A 26 -11.23 11.75 13.76
C GLU A 26 -10.01 11.68 12.82
N GLN A 27 -9.54 10.47 12.49
CA GLN A 27 -8.38 10.32 11.61
C GLN A 27 -8.66 10.76 10.18
N THR A 28 -7.61 11.30 9.55
CA THR A 28 -7.57 11.76 8.16
C THR A 28 -6.36 11.14 7.47
N PHE A 29 -6.28 11.26 6.14
CA PHE A 29 -5.09 10.84 5.37
C PHE A 29 -3.79 11.43 5.93
N ALA A 30 -3.83 12.68 6.42
CA ALA A 30 -2.64 13.36 6.94
C ALA A 30 -2.22 12.85 8.32
N THR A 31 -3.18 12.49 9.19
CA THR A 31 -2.86 11.99 10.54
C THR A 31 -2.40 10.54 10.52
N ILE A 32 -2.84 9.73 9.54
CA ILE A 32 -2.41 8.34 9.37
C ILE A 32 -1.01 8.21 8.70
N ALA A 33 -0.60 9.19 7.89
CA ALA A 33 0.69 9.19 7.18
C ALA A 33 1.93 8.92 8.05
N PRO A 34 2.13 9.56 9.22
CA PRO A 34 3.28 9.25 10.08
C PRO A 34 3.27 7.81 10.60
N TYR A 35 2.11 7.27 11.00
CA TYR A 35 2.01 5.87 11.46
C TYR A 35 2.38 4.89 10.34
N THR A 36 1.98 5.15 9.09
CA THR A 36 2.40 4.32 7.95
C THR A 36 3.93 4.28 7.79
N LEU A 37 4.62 5.38 8.09
CA LEU A 37 6.08 5.41 8.05
C LEU A 37 6.67 4.59 9.19
N GLU A 38 6.13 4.71 10.40
CA GLU A 38 6.53 3.92 11.59
C GLU A 38 6.39 2.42 11.32
N GLU A 39 5.21 1.94 10.88
CA GLU A 39 5.01 0.51 10.56
C GLU A 39 5.96 0.01 9.47
N THR A 40 6.34 0.89 8.53
CA THR A 40 7.33 0.52 7.51
C THR A 40 8.71 0.27 8.14
N TYR A 41 9.10 1.06 9.15
CA TYR A 41 10.35 0.84 9.87
C TYR A 41 10.30 -0.42 10.73
N GLU A 42 9.20 -0.71 11.39
CA GLU A 42 9.04 -1.93 12.19
C GLU A 42 9.10 -3.20 11.31
N VAL A 43 8.47 -3.19 10.13
CA VAL A 43 8.63 -4.27 9.13
C VAL A 43 10.10 -4.46 8.74
N LEU A 44 10.83 -3.36 8.51
CA LEU A 44 12.25 -3.43 8.14
C LEU A 44 13.12 -3.96 9.29
N ASP A 45 12.82 -3.57 10.52
CA ASP A 45 13.52 -4.04 11.72
C ASP A 45 13.28 -5.54 11.95
N ALA A 46 12.03 -6.00 11.86
CA ALA A 46 11.69 -7.42 11.96
C ALA A 46 12.41 -8.28 10.90
N ILE A 47 12.50 -7.79 9.65
CA ILE A 47 13.29 -8.44 8.59
C ILE A 47 14.78 -8.47 8.97
N ALA A 48 15.34 -7.37 9.47
CA ALA A 48 16.76 -7.28 9.81
C ALA A 48 17.14 -8.21 10.98
N ARG A 49 16.20 -8.47 11.89
CA ARG A 49 16.34 -9.42 12.99
C ARG A 49 16.03 -10.88 12.63
N GLU A 50 15.55 -11.12 11.40
CA GLU A 50 15.02 -12.43 10.97
C GLU A 50 13.92 -12.97 11.91
N ASP A 51 13.14 -12.07 12.51
CA ASP A 51 12.04 -12.42 13.42
C ASP A 51 10.73 -12.54 12.64
N PHE A 52 10.42 -13.76 12.22
CA PHE A 52 9.25 -14.04 11.38
C PHE A 52 7.91 -13.99 12.12
N ASP A 53 7.92 -14.19 13.44
CA ASP A 53 6.70 -14.08 14.24
C ASP A 53 6.28 -12.62 14.38
N ASP A 54 7.27 -11.74 14.61
CA ASP A 54 7.11 -10.29 14.67
C ASP A 54 6.77 -9.71 13.29
N LEU A 55 7.51 -10.13 12.24
CA LEU A 55 7.25 -9.71 10.87
C LEU A 55 5.80 -9.95 10.42
N ARG A 56 5.18 -11.04 10.87
CA ARG A 56 3.77 -11.32 10.58
C ARG A 56 2.85 -10.27 11.22
N GLY A 57 3.15 -9.83 12.43
CA GLY A 57 2.42 -8.76 13.13
C GLY A 57 2.56 -7.44 12.36
N GLU A 58 3.79 -7.01 12.11
CA GLU A 58 4.10 -5.74 11.46
C GLU A 58 3.55 -5.64 10.03
N LEU A 59 3.57 -6.74 9.26
CA LEU A 59 2.90 -6.78 7.96
C LEU A 59 1.38 -6.65 8.08
N GLY A 60 0.79 -7.13 9.18
CA GLY A 60 -0.60 -6.96 9.53
C GLY A 60 -0.94 -5.50 9.83
N ASP A 61 -0.12 -4.82 10.62
CA ASP A 61 -0.29 -3.41 10.96
C ASP A 61 -0.10 -2.51 9.73
N LEU A 62 0.89 -2.79 8.89
CA LEU A 62 1.05 -2.11 7.61
C LEU A 62 -0.15 -2.34 6.66
N LEU A 63 -0.72 -3.56 6.62
CA LEU A 63 -1.94 -3.85 5.87
C LEU A 63 -3.14 -3.08 6.45
N PHE A 64 -3.24 -2.98 7.78
CA PHE A 64 -4.27 -2.20 8.44
C PHE A 64 -4.23 -0.73 8.01
N GLN A 65 -3.03 -0.12 7.88
CA GLN A 65 -2.90 1.24 7.35
C GLN A 65 -3.50 1.39 5.94
N VAL A 66 -3.27 0.42 5.04
CA VAL A 66 -3.84 0.41 3.68
C VAL A 66 -5.37 0.32 3.71
N VAL A 67 -5.91 -0.55 4.58
CA VAL A 67 -7.36 -0.69 4.80
C VAL A 67 -7.97 0.59 5.35
N PHE A 68 -7.27 1.27 6.27
CA PHE A 68 -7.68 2.55 6.83
C PHE A 68 -7.82 3.62 5.74
N TYR A 69 -6.81 3.76 4.86
CA TYR A 69 -6.87 4.68 3.73
C TYR A 69 -8.00 4.35 2.75
N ALA A 70 -8.22 3.06 2.48
CA ALA A 70 -9.30 2.60 1.62
C ALA A 70 -10.68 2.97 2.20
N GLN A 71 -10.87 2.78 3.50
CA GLN A 71 -12.11 3.14 4.20
C GLN A 71 -12.36 4.66 4.14
N MET A 72 -11.36 5.50 4.44
CA MET A 72 -11.50 6.95 4.32
C MET A 72 -11.78 7.41 2.88
N ALA A 73 -11.13 6.79 1.89
CA ALA A 73 -11.36 7.11 0.49
C ALA A 73 -12.77 6.71 0.03
N GLN A 74 -13.28 5.61 0.54
CA GLN A 74 -14.63 5.13 0.28
C GLN A 74 -15.68 6.06 0.91
N GLU A 75 -15.46 6.53 2.14
CA GLU A 75 -16.29 7.54 2.81
C GLU A 75 -16.40 8.83 1.98
N GLU A 76 -15.32 9.22 1.31
CA GLU A 76 -15.28 10.37 0.39
C GLU A 76 -15.73 10.05 -1.05
N GLY A 77 -16.17 8.81 -1.33
CA GLY A 77 -16.63 8.38 -2.66
C GLY A 77 -15.54 8.39 -3.75
N ARG A 78 -14.27 8.22 -3.38
CA ARG A 78 -13.12 8.29 -4.31
C ARG A 78 -12.74 6.95 -4.92
N PHE A 79 -12.54 5.95 -4.07
CA PHE A 79 -12.19 4.56 -4.40
C PHE A 79 -12.32 3.71 -3.14
N ASP A 80 -12.42 2.39 -3.29
CA ASP A 80 -12.44 1.43 -2.19
C ASP A 80 -11.21 0.49 -2.19
N PHE A 81 -11.21 -0.50 -1.29
CA PHE A 81 -10.12 -1.48 -1.21
C PHE A 81 -10.02 -2.36 -2.46
N ASN A 82 -11.15 -2.71 -3.09
CA ASN A 82 -11.15 -3.51 -4.32
C ASN A 82 -10.56 -2.72 -5.49
N ASP A 83 -10.83 -1.42 -5.58
CA ASP A 83 -10.22 -0.55 -6.60
C ASP A 83 -8.69 -0.51 -6.47
N ILE A 84 -8.16 -0.47 -5.24
CA ILE A 84 -6.72 -0.54 -4.97
C ILE A 84 -6.16 -1.89 -5.47
N CYS A 85 -6.80 -3.00 -5.09
CA CYS A 85 -6.42 -4.35 -5.51
C CYS A 85 -6.47 -4.50 -7.05
N ALA A 86 -7.54 -4.06 -7.69
CA ALA A 86 -7.68 -4.10 -9.15
C ALA A 86 -6.56 -3.31 -9.83
N ALA A 87 -6.29 -2.08 -9.37
CA ALA A 87 -5.27 -1.22 -9.95
C ALA A 87 -3.84 -1.79 -9.83
N ILE A 88 -3.54 -2.58 -8.79
CA ILE A 88 -2.25 -3.28 -8.68
C ILE A 88 -2.25 -4.57 -9.49
N SER A 89 -3.32 -5.36 -9.49
CA SER A 89 -3.45 -6.59 -10.28
C SER A 89 -3.31 -6.32 -11.77
N ASP A 90 -4.08 -5.40 -12.34
CA ASP A 90 -4.00 -5.00 -13.76
C ASP A 90 -2.58 -4.53 -14.13
N LYS A 91 -1.92 -3.85 -13.19
CA LYS A 91 -0.55 -3.34 -13.38
C LYS A 91 0.47 -4.47 -13.37
N LEU A 92 0.29 -5.48 -12.52
CA LEU A 92 1.16 -6.63 -12.43
C LEU A 92 0.98 -7.55 -13.64
N GLU A 93 -0.25 -7.87 -14.03
CA GLU A 93 -0.54 -8.69 -15.21
C GLU A 93 0.06 -8.07 -16.48
N ARG A 94 -0.16 -6.77 -16.69
CA ARG A 94 0.44 -6.03 -17.82
C ARG A 94 1.97 -6.02 -17.80
N ARG A 95 2.61 -6.05 -16.63
CA ARG A 95 4.08 -6.04 -16.49
C ARG A 95 4.70 -7.43 -16.54
N HIS A 96 3.90 -8.48 -16.43
CA HIS A 96 4.31 -9.88 -16.50
C HIS A 96 3.56 -10.64 -17.59
N PRO A 97 3.59 -10.17 -18.85
CA PRO A 97 2.95 -10.89 -19.94
C PRO A 97 3.60 -12.26 -20.17
N HIS A 98 4.76 -12.54 -19.59
CA HIS A 98 5.42 -13.84 -19.66
C HIS A 98 4.90 -14.86 -18.64
N VAL A 99 4.13 -14.39 -17.67
CA VAL A 99 3.43 -15.25 -16.70
C VAL A 99 1.95 -15.35 -17.08
N PHE A 100 1.35 -14.27 -17.56
CA PHE A 100 -0.10 -14.15 -17.76
C PHE A 100 -0.55 -14.09 -19.24
N ALA A 101 0.38 -14.18 -20.20
CA ALA A 101 0.09 -14.25 -21.63
C ALA A 101 1.12 -15.12 -22.37
N ASP A 102 0.94 -15.33 -23.68
CA ASP A 102 1.90 -16.04 -24.53
C ASP A 102 3.07 -15.12 -24.93
N SER A 103 3.92 -14.77 -23.97
CA SER A 103 5.20 -14.13 -24.26
C SER A 103 6.34 -14.79 -23.48
N SER A 104 7.54 -14.87 -24.04
CA SER A 104 8.70 -15.40 -23.31
C SER A 104 9.55 -14.25 -22.74
N ALA A 105 10.19 -14.52 -21.60
CA ALA A 105 11.31 -13.74 -21.06
C ALA A 105 12.38 -14.73 -20.61
N GLU A 106 13.62 -14.56 -21.04
CA GLU A 106 14.67 -15.56 -20.82
C GLU A 106 15.41 -15.37 -19.50
N ASN A 107 15.39 -14.15 -18.93
CA ASN A 107 16.14 -13.80 -17.73
C ASN A 107 15.56 -12.57 -17.00
N SER A 108 16.05 -12.32 -15.78
CA SER A 108 15.59 -11.22 -14.92
C SER A 108 15.92 -9.82 -15.48
N SER A 109 16.99 -9.67 -16.25
CA SER A 109 17.39 -8.38 -16.82
C SER A 109 16.44 -7.94 -17.94
N GLU A 110 15.96 -8.87 -18.76
CA GLU A 110 14.90 -8.64 -19.76
C GLU A 110 13.57 -8.26 -19.11
N VAL A 111 13.20 -8.92 -18.00
CA VAL A 111 11.99 -8.58 -17.23
C VAL A 111 12.07 -7.14 -16.71
N LEU A 112 13.20 -6.75 -16.10
CA LEU A 112 13.43 -5.40 -15.60
C LEU A 112 13.41 -4.34 -16.71
N ALA A 113 14.04 -4.62 -17.86
CA ALA A 113 14.06 -3.73 -19.00
C ALA A 113 12.64 -3.48 -19.55
N ARG A 114 11.83 -4.53 -19.68
CA ARG A 114 10.42 -4.42 -20.09
C ARG A 114 9.59 -3.63 -19.08
N TRP A 115 9.80 -3.83 -17.77
CA TRP A 115 9.10 -3.04 -16.75
C TRP A 115 9.35 -1.54 -16.88
N GLU A 116 10.59 -1.13 -17.18
CA GLU A 116 10.92 0.28 -17.42
C GLU A 116 10.30 0.82 -18.72
N GLN A 117 10.13 0.00 -19.75
CA GLN A 117 9.47 0.37 -21.01
C GLN A 117 7.95 0.51 -20.87
N ILE A 118 7.31 -0.37 -20.09
CA ILE A 118 5.85 -0.40 -19.87
C ILE A 118 5.40 0.70 -18.89
N LYS A 119 6.32 1.34 -18.16
CA LYS A 119 5.99 2.48 -17.31
C LYS A 119 5.51 3.66 -18.16
N PRO A 120 4.30 4.22 -17.92
CA PRO A 120 3.82 5.37 -18.67
C PRO A 120 4.78 6.56 -18.49
N LYS A 121 4.95 7.35 -19.55
CA LYS A 121 5.87 8.51 -19.56
C LYS A 121 5.59 9.50 -18.40
N SER A 122 4.34 9.62 -17.96
CA SER A 122 3.92 10.41 -16.79
C SER A 122 4.46 9.88 -15.45
N ALA A 123 4.59 8.56 -15.29
CA ALA A 123 5.18 7.94 -14.09
C ALA A 123 6.71 8.10 -14.05
N ARG A 124 7.37 8.14 -15.22
CA ARG A 124 8.82 8.40 -15.34
C ARG A 124 9.20 9.79 -14.84
N ARG A 125 8.34 10.79 -15.08
CA ARG A 125 8.52 12.18 -14.61
C ARG A 125 8.22 12.36 -13.11
N LYS A 126 7.23 11.64 -12.56
CA LYS A 126 6.91 11.64 -11.12
C LYS A 126 8.02 11.07 -10.23
N ARG A 127 8.85 10.15 -10.76
CA ARG A 127 9.96 9.53 -10.01
C ARG A 127 11.12 10.51 -9.72
N SER A 128 11.18 11.65 -10.42
CA SER A 128 12.26 12.64 -10.29
C SER A 128 12.10 13.60 -9.11
N ILE A 129 10.93 13.68 -8.47
CA ILE A 129 10.63 14.75 -7.48
C ILE A 129 10.55 14.28 -6.02
N ARG A 130 10.62 12.97 -5.71
CA ARG A 130 10.26 12.48 -4.36
C ARG A 130 11.35 11.77 -3.54
N ARG A 131 12.61 11.83 -3.95
CA ARG A 131 13.71 11.26 -3.14
C ARG A 131 14.17 12.20 -2.00
N TRP A 132 13.89 13.50 -2.12
CA TRP A 132 14.26 14.53 -1.13
C TRP A 132 13.08 15.03 -0.28
N THR A 133 11.83 14.88 -0.75
CA THR A 133 10.65 15.39 -0.01
C THR A 133 10.25 14.51 1.17
N ILE A 134 10.51 13.20 1.12
CA ILE A 134 10.31 12.31 2.29
C ILE A 134 11.30 12.67 3.40
N PHE A 135 12.53 13.06 3.03
CA PHE A 135 13.54 13.52 3.99
C PHE A 135 13.13 14.83 4.71
N LEU A 136 12.50 15.77 4.00
CA LEU A 136 12.07 17.07 4.54
C LEU A 136 10.79 17.04 5.38
N VAL A 137 9.90 16.06 5.19
CA VAL A 137 8.68 15.93 6.00
C VAL A 137 8.99 15.31 7.37
N VAL A 138 10.01 14.45 7.45
CA VAL A 138 10.43 13.75 8.68
C VAL A 138 11.45 14.57 9.49
N TYR A 139 12.35 15.29 8.82
CA TYR A 139 13.30 16.20 9.48
C TYR A 139 12.89 17.63 9.17
N ARG A 140 12.18 18.28 10.10
CA ARG A 140 11.83 19.70 10.03
C ARG A 140 13.10 20.55 10.18
N LEU A 141 13.93 20.60 9.13
CA LEU A 141 15.06 21.51 8.93
C LEU A 141 14.68 22.55 7.87
#